data_AF-A0A0B7J602-F1
#
_entry.id   AF-A0A0B7J602-F1
#
_cell.length_a   1.000
_cell.length_b   1.000
_cell.length_c   1.000
_cell.angle_alpha   90.00
_cell.angle_beta   90.00
_cell.angle_gamma   90.00
#
_symmetry.space_group_name_H-M   'P 1'
#
loop_
_entity.id
_entity.type
_entity.pdbx_description
1 polymer ?
#
loop_
_entity_poly.entity_id
_entity_poly.type
_entity_poly.pdbx_seq_one_letter_code
_entity_poly.pdbx_strand_id
1 'polypeptide(L)'
;MLNSLDQNLTALVLKAGERNLKLTKTKLLEKKDFSQDLKDLIEIIYLEFTESLKNIERFLAQKQASLKKEIKKYYLKFYKFYAVK
;
A
#
# COMPACT_ATOMS: atom_id res chain seq x y z
N MET A 1 -13.38 15.72 -2.27
CA MET A 1 -12.48 15.92 -1.11
C MET A 1 -12.03 14.59 -0.49
N LEU A 2 -12.90 13.61 -0.21
CA LEU A 2 -12.49 12.30 0.33
C LEU A 2 -11.44 11.57 -0.55
N ASN A 3 -11.66 11.55 -1.88
CA ASN A 3 -10.76 10.87 -2.82
C ASN A 3 -9.34 11.46 -2.86
N SER A 4 -9.16 12.77 -2.62
CA SER A 4 -7.84 13.39 -2.64
C SER A 4 -7.08 13.14 -1.34
N LEU A 5 -7.78 13.04 -0.20
CA LEU A 5 -7.15 12.74 1.07
C LEU A 5 -6.66 11.28 1.10
N ASP A 6 -7.46 10.33 0.61
CA ASP A 6 -7.06 8.93 0.46
C ASP A 6 -5.90 8.77 -0.53
N GLN A 7 -5.97 9.41 -1.71
CA GLN A 7 -4.87 9.38 -2.68
C GLN A 7 -3.59 9.97 -2.11
N ASN A 8 -3.68 11.04 -1.32
CA ASN A 8 -2.53 11.68 -0.71
C ASN A 8 -1.95 10.83 0.44
N LEU A 9 -2.78 10.20 1.28
CA LEU A 9 -2.32 9.30 2.35
C LEU A 9 -1.69 8.02 1.78
N THR A 10 -2.33 7.40 0.79
CA THR A 10 -1.75 6.27 0.05
C THR A 10 -0.45 6.67 -0.62
N ALA A 11 -0.39 7.83 -1.30
CA ALA A 11 0.84 8.32 -1.91
C ALA A 11 1.94 8.64 -0.89
N LEU A 12 1.61 9.16 0.29
CA LEU A 12 2.57 9.53 1.32
C LEU A 12 3.14 8.28 2.01
N VAL A 13 2.29 7.33 2.41
CA VAL A 13 2.72 6.06 3.02
C VAL A 13 3.56 5.23 2.05
N LEU A 14 3.16 5.17 0.78
CA LEU A 14 3.86 4.37 -0.23
C LEU A 14 5.15 5.05 -0.72
N LYS A 15 5.08 6.31 -1.15
CA LYS A 15 6.26 6.99 -1.71
C LYS A 15 7.29 7.35 -0.64
N ALA A 16 6.88 7.63 0.60
CA ALA A 16 7.85 7.82 1.68
C ALA A 16 8.37 6.46 2.17
N GLY A 17 7.50 5.46 2.34
CA GLY A 17 7.87 4.12 2.81
C GLY A 17 8.89 3.43 1.89
N GLU A 18 8.55 3.17 0.63
CA GLU A 18 9.44 2.47 -0.31
C GLU A 18 10.72 3.25 -0.60
N ARG A 19 10.62 4.58 -0.81
CA ARG A 19 11.80 5.42 -1.09
C ARG A 19 12.74 5.46 0.11
N ASN A 20 12.22 5.60 1.33
CA ASN A 20 13.03 5.59 2.53
C ASN A 20 13.62 4.21 2.79
N LEU A 21 12.88 3.13 2.51
CA LEU A 21 13.39 1.76 2.64
C LEU A 21 14.56 1.52 1.69
N LYS A 22 14.41 1.92 0.41
CA LYS A 22 15.46 1.81 -0.60
C LYS A 22 16.68 2.65 -0.25
N LEU A 23 16.49 3.91 0.15
CA LEU A 23 17.57 4.80 0.60
C LEU A 23 18.30 4.25 1.83
N THR A 24 17.56 3.70 2.80
CA THR A 24 18.12 3.14 4.04
C THR A 24 18.94 1.89 3.73
N LYS A 25 18.42 0.99 2.88
CA LYS A 25 19.18 -0.16 2.37
C LYS A 25 20.46 0.28 1.68
N THR A 26 20.39 1.21 0.73
CA THR A 26 21.58 1.67 -0.01
C THR A 26 22.63 2.25 0.94
N LYS A 27 22.21 3.11 1.89
CA LYS A 27 23.12 3.66 2.91
C LYS A 27 23.72 2.60 3.84
N LEU A 28 22.96 1.55 4.17
CA LEU A 28 23.46 0.42 4.95
C LEU A 28 24.51 -0.37 4.16
N LEU A 29 24.24 -0.70 2.89
CA LEU A 29 25.14 -1.48 2.06
C LEU A 29 26.43 -0.71 1.68
N GLU A 30 26.37 0.62 1.63
CA GLU A 30 27.53 1.50 1.42
C GLU A 30 28.50 1.53 2.62
N LYS A 31 28.07 1.10 3.82
CA LYS A 31 28.99 0.97 4.96
C LYS A 31 29.97 -0.17 4.68
N LYS A 32 31.24 0.20 4.54
CA LYS A 32 32.34 -0.72 4.18
C LYS A 32 32.62 -1.79 5.24
N ASP A 33 32.08 -1.64 6.44
CA ASP A 33 32.46 -2.44 7.62
C ASP A 33 31.58 -3.69 7.81
N PHE A 34 30.51 -3.85 7.03
CA PHE A 34 29.65 -5.03 7.13
C PHE A 34 30.24 -6.24 6.43
N SER A 35 30.15 -7.40 7.10
CA SER A 35 30.44 -8.69 6.50
C SER A 35 29.49 -8.98 5.32
N GLN A 36 29.91 -9.86 4.42
CA GLN A 36 29.07 -10.25 3.28
C GLN A 36 27.76 -10.89 3.75
N ASP A 37 27.82 -11.77 4.76
CA ASP A 37 26.62 -12.40 5.36
C ASP A 37 25.60 -11.38 5.85
N LEU A 38 26.06 -10.28 6.45
CA LEU A 38 25.18 -9.23 6.94
C LEU A 38 24.58 -8.42 5.78
N LYS A 39 25.32 -8.18 4.70
CA LYS A 39 24.81 -7.53 3.48
C LYS A 39 23.75 -8.39 2.79
N ASP A 40 23.98 -9.70 2.72
CA ASP A 40 23.03 -10.66 2.15
C ASP A 40 21.75 -10.73 3.00
N LEU A 41 21.89 -10.72 4.33
CA LEU A 41 20.74 -10.65 5.23
C LEU A 41 19.93 -9.35 5.06
N ILE A 42 20.59 -8.20 4.89
CA ILE A 42 19.93 -6.91 4.60
C ILE A 42 19.16 -6.99 3.27
N GLU A 43 19.72 -7.64 2.25
CA GLU A 43 19.06 -7.86 0.96
C GLU A 43 17.79 -8.71 1.10
N ILE A 44 17.89 -9.84 1.83
CA ILE A 44 16.76 -10.75 2.08
C ILE A 44 15.63 -10.02 2.81
N ILE A 45 15.94 -9.34 3.92
CA ILE A 45 14.95 -8.59 4.72
C ILE A 45 14.27 -7.51 3.86
N TYR A 46 15.03 -6.81 3.02
CA TYR A 46 14.46 -5.82 2.11
C TYR A 46 13.47 -6.45 1.12
N LEU A 47 13.81 -7.58 0.52
CA LEU A 47 12.94 -8.28 -0.42
C LEU A 47 11.65 -8.73 0.25
N GLU A 48 11.74 -9.41 1.40
CA GLU A 48 10.58 -9.87 2.18
C GLU A 48 9.66 -8.71 2.57
N PHE A 49 10.23 -7.59 3.03
CA PHE A 49 9.45 -6.43 3.41
C PHE A 49 8.74 -5.80 2.20
N THR A 50 9.42 -5.65 1.06
CA THR A 50 8.79 -5.11 -0.16
C THR A 50 7.70 -6.01 -0.71
N GLU A 51 7.84 -7.33 -0.61
CA GLU A 51 6.79 -8.27 -1.01
C GLU A 51 5.58 -8.22 -0.08
N SER A 52 5.80 -8.12 1.23
CA SER A 52 4.74 -7.91 2.22
C SER A 52 3.96 -6.61 1.96
N LEU A 53 4.65 -5.51 1.63
CA LEU A 53 4.00 -4.26 1.25
C LEU A 53 3.08 -4.42 0.03
N LYS A 54 3.55 -5.10 -1.03
CA LYS A 54 2.72 -5.38 -2.23
C LYS A 54 1.47 -6.21 -1.89
N ASN A 55 1.59 -7.17 -0.98
CA ASN A 55 0.46 -7.99 -0.55
C ASN A 55 -0.58 -7.15 0.20
N ILE A 56 -0.14 -6.24 1.07
CA ILE A 56 -1.01 -5.29 1.78
C ILE A 56 -1.71 -4.36 0.78
N GLU A 57 -0.98 -3.79 -0.18
CA GLU A 57 -1.56 -2.95 -1.24
C GLU A 57 -2.66 -3.68 -2.01
N ARG A 58 -2.39 -4.93 -2.41
CA ARG A 58 -3.35 -5.77 -3.14
C ARG A 58 -4.61 -6.04 -2.31
N PHE A 59 -4.44 -6.35 -1.03
CA PHE A 59 -5.55 -6.56 -0.10
C PHE A 59 -6.41 -5.29 0.06
N LEU A 60 -5.77 -4.13 0.25
CA LEU A 60 -6.48 -2.85 0.39
C LEU A 60 -7.26 -2.50 -0.88
N ALA A 61 -6.66 -2.68 -2.06
CA ALA A 61 -7.32 -2.46 -3.35
C ALA A 61 -8.56 -3.37 -3.51
N GLN A 62 -8.46 -4.64 -3.12
CA GLN A 62 -9.58 -5.57 -3.13
C GLN A 62 -10.71 -5.15 -2.19
N LYS A 63 -10.40 -4.74 -0.96
CA LYS A 63 -11.40 -4.27 0.00
C LYS A 63 -12.09 -2.99 -0.48
N GLN A 64 -11.34 -2.05 -1.04
CA GLN A 64 -11.89 -0.83 -1.63
C GLN A 64 -12.86 -1.14 -2.79
N ALA A 65 -12.47 -2.05 -3.70
CA ALA A 65 -13.33 -2.47 -4.80
C ALA A 65 -14.63 -3.14 -4.31
N SER A 66 -14.54 -4.01 -3.30
CA SER A 66 -15.69 -4.66 -2.67
C SER A 66 -16.65 -3.63 -2.06
N LEU A 67 -16.12 -2.69 -1.27
CA LEU A 67 -16.93 -1.65 -0.62
C LEU A 67 -17.66 -0.78 -1.65
N LYS A 68 -16.97 -0.37 -2.73
CA LYS A 68 -17.58 0.41 -3.83
C LYS A 68 -18.75 -0.34 -4.47
N LYS A 69 -18.62 -1.66 -4.67
CA LYS A 69 -19.70 -2.50 -5.21
C LYS A 69 -20.89 -2.58 -4.26
N GLU A 70 -20.63 -2.68 -2.97
CA GLU A 70 -21.67 -2.76 -1.94
C GLU A 70 -22.45 -1.45 -1.80
N ILE A 71 -21.75 -0.30 -1.75
CA ILE A 71 -22.36 1.03 -1.77
C ILE A 71 -23.25 1.21 -3.00
N LYS A 72 -22.78 0.83 -4.19
CA LYS A 72 -23.58 0.91 -5.43
C LYS A 72 -24.87 0.08 -5.33
N LYS A 73 -24.81 -1.10 -4.70
CA LYS A 73 -25.99 -1.95 -4.46
C LYS A 73 -26.99 -1.27 -3.54
N TYR A 74 -26.54 -0.67 -2.43
CA TYR A 74 -27.41 0.06 -1.51
C TYR A 74 -28.04 1.30 -2.19
N TYR A 75 -27.25 2.07 -2.93
CA TYR A 75 -27.75 3.22 -3.68
C TYR A 75 -28.86 2.83 -4.67
N LEU A 76 -28.66 1.75 -5.43
CA LEU A 76 -29.66 1.24 -6.36
C LEU A 76 -30.95 0.77 -5.65
N LYS A 77 -30.82 0.11 -4.49
CA LYS A 77 -31.98 -0.30 -3.68
C LYS A 77 -32.75 0.91 -3.15
N PHE A 78 -32.04 1.90 -2.61
CA PHE A 78 -32.63 3.14 -2.12
C PHE A 78 -33.40 3.85 -3.26
N TYR A 79 -32.78 4.02 -4.42
CA TYR A 79 -33.43 4.68 -5.56
C TYR A 79 -34.70 3.94 -6.03
N LYS A 80 -34.65 2.60 -6.12
CA LYS A 80 -35.82 1.79 -6.47
C LYS A 80 -36.97 1.91 -5.47
N PHE A 81 -36.68 2.09 -4.18
CA PHE A 81 -37.69 2.19 -3.14
C PHE A 81 -38.29 3.59 -2.98
N TYR A 82 -37.49 4.65 -3.20
CA TYR A 82 -37.87 6.02 -2.83
C TYR A 82 -38.05 6.97 -4.01
N ALA A 83 -37.54 6.65 -5.21
CA ALA A 83 -37.64 7.54 -6.38
C ALA A 83 -38.67 7.09 -7.44
N VAL A 84 -39.35 5.97 -7.21
CA VAL A 84 -40.40 5.42 -8.11
C VAL A 84 -41.80 5.44 -7.43
N LYS A 85 -41.95 6.22 -6.36
CA LYS A 85 -43.24 6.64 -5.79
C LYS A 85 -43.46 8.10 -6.14
#